data_AF-A0A920TGQ1-F1
#
_entry.id   AF-A0A920TGQ1-F1
#
_cell.length_a   1.000
_cell.length_b   1.000
_cell.length_c   1.000
_cell.angle_alpha   90.00
_cell.angle_beta   90.00
_cell.angle_gamma   90.00
#
_symmetry.space_group_name_H-M   'P 1'
#
loop_
_entity.id
_entity.type
_entity.pdbx_description
1 polymer ?
#
loop_
_entity_poly.entity_id
_entity_poly.type
_entity_poly.pdbx_seq_one_letter_code
_entity_poly.pdbx_strand_id
1 'polypeptide(L)'
;MGQLSKLGIGQSTCVGIGGDPVTGISFVDVLEMFQQDDETEAVVLIGEIGGNREQEAAEYIKHNFKKPVASLIVGQTAPKGKRMGHAGAIITGKDGLAEEKKFELFLAPELL
;
A
#
# COMPACT_ATOMS: atom_id res chain seq x y z
N MET A 1 -9.93 -2.00 8.63
CA MET A 1 -10.81 -1.49 9.71
C MET A 1 -11.18 -2.59 10.69
N GLY A 2 -12.23 -3.39 10.44
CA GLY A 2 -12.75 -4.32 11.44
C GLY A 2 -11.78 -5.36 12.00
N GLN A 3 -10.72 -5.76 11.28
CA GLN A 3 -9.67 -6.63 11.83
C GLN A 3 -8.82 -5.93 12.88
N LEU A 4 -8.41 -4.69 12.65
CA LEU A 4 -7.62 -3.89 13.61
C LEU A 4 -8.43 -3.58 14.86
N SER A 5 -9.70 -3.15 14.70
CA SER A 5 -10.56 -2.82 15.83
C SER A 5 -10.83 -4.03 16.73
N LYS A 6 -10.97 -5.23 16.17
CA LYS A 6 -11.12 -6.48 16.96
C LYS A 6 -9.88 -6.82 17.79
N LEU A 7 -8.71 -6.33 17.40
CA LEU A 7 -7.46 -6.47 18.14
C LEU A 7 -7.21 -5.30 19.12
N GLY A 8 -8.16 -4.37 19.25
CA GLY A 8 -8.02 -3.18 20.10
C GLY A 8 -7.09 -2.11 19.53
N ILE A 9 -6.71 -2.22 18.26
CA ILE A 9 -5.84 -1.25 17.59
C ILE A 9 -6.74 -0.15 17.01
N GLY A 10 -6.46 1.11 17.37
CA GLY A 10 -7.14 2.30 16.85
C GLY A 10 -6.76 2.60 15.39
N GLN A 11 -7.52 3.48 14.73
CA GLN A 11 -7.17 4.03 13.43
C GLN A 11 -7.22 5.55 13.55
N SER A 12 -6.07 6.22 13.44
CA SER A 12 -5.99 7.69 13.41
C SER A 12 -6.67 8.23 12.15
N THR A 13 -6.29 7.70 11.00
CA THR A 13 -6.81 8.10 9.68
C THR A 13 -6.92 6.90 8.75
N CYS A 14 -7.89 6.90 7.84
CA CYS A 14 -8.01 5.90 6.78
C CYS A 14 -8.33 6.54 5.43
N VAL A 15 -7.53 6.22 4.42
CA VAL A 15 -7.61 6.82 3.08
C VAL A 15 -7.82 5.74 2.04
N GLY A 16 -8.89 5.89 1.25
CA GLY A 16 -9.10 5.11 0.03
C GLY A 16 -8.69 5.94 -1.19
N ILE A 17 -7.60 5.57 -1.85
CA ILE A 17 -7.03 6.38 -2.95
C ILE A 17 -7.78 6.16 -4.29
N GLY A 18 -8.54 5.07 -4.40
CA GLY A 18 -9.22 4.68 -5.62
C GLY A 18 -8.33 3.86 -6.56
N GLY A 19 -8.99 3.02 -7.36
CA GLY A 19 -8.35 2.07 -8.27
C GLY A 19 -8.38 2.51 -9.74
N ASP A 20 -8.71 3.77 -10.03
CA ASP A 20 -8.68 4.30 -11.39
C ASP A 20 -7.24 4.58 -11.85
N PRO A 21 -6.93 4.53 -13.16
CA PRO A 21 -5.60 4.81 -13.67
C PRO A 21 -5.09 6.23 -13.37
N VAL A 22 -6.02 7.17 -13.19
CA VAL A 22 -5.74 8.56 -12.79
C VAL A 22 -6.36 8.77 -11.43
N THR A 23 -5.52 8.95 -10.42
CA THR A 23 -5.96 9.26 -9.05
C THR A 23 -5.61 10.70 -8.70
N GLY A 24 -6.41 11.31 -7.82
CA GLY A 24 -6.16 12.68 -7.35
C GLY A 24 -5.06 12.78 -6.28
N ILE A 25 -4.70 11.65 -5.67
CA ILE A 25 -3.64 11.52 -4.68
C ILE A 25 -2.91 10.19 -4.90
N SER A 26 -1.63 10.11 -4.56
CA SER A 26 -0.79 8.91 -4.67
C SER A 26 -0.55 8.25 -3.31
N PHE A 27 0.07 7.06 -3.30
CA PHE A 27 0.52 6.46 -2.04
C PHE A 27 1.59 7.31 -1.35
N VAL A 28 2.49 7.91 -2.13
CA VAL A 28 3.58 8.75 -1.61
C VAL A 28 3.01 9.98 -0.89
N ASP A 29 2.04 10.66 -1.50
CA ASP A 29 1.39 11.83 -0.88
C ASP A 29 0.75 11.46 0.47
N VAL A 30 0.06 10.31 0.54
CA VAL A 30 -0.57 9.85 1.79
C VAL A 30 0.49 9.44 2.83
N LEU A 31 1.59 8.81 2.40
CA LEU A 31 2.69 8.47 3.29
C LEU A 31 3.39 9.72 3.84
N GLU A 32 3.54 10.79 3.05
CA GLU A 32 4.02 12.08 3.53
C GLU A 32 3.11 12.65 4.63
N MET A 33 1.79 12.62 4.40
CA MET A 33 0.81 13.06 5.41
C MET A 33 0.88 12.21 6.68
N PHE A 34 0.95 10.88 6.56
CA PHE A 34 1.07 9.98 7.71
C PHE A 34 2.39 10.14 8.45
N GLN A 35 3.49 10.51 7.77
CA GLN A 35 4.75 10.82 8.44
C GLN A 35 4.62 12.05 9.34
N GLN A 36 3.84 13.04 8.92
CA GLN A 36 3.64 14.30 9.64
C GLN A 36 2.54 14.23 10.72
N ASP A 37 1.71 13.19 10.72
CA ASP A 37 0.66 13.00 11.72
C ASP A 37 1.20 12.32 12.98
N ASP A 38 1.35 13.06 14.07
CA ASP A 38 1.87 12.56 15.34
C ASP A 38 0.99 11.46 15.98
N GLU A 39 -0.29 11.36 15.62
CA GLU A 39 -1.17 10.28 16.10
C GLU A 39 -1.02 8.98 15.28
N THR A 40 -0.33 9.03 14.14
CA THR A 40 -0.04 7.83 13.35
C THR A 40 1.22 7.14 13.86
N GLU A 41 1.05 6.00 14.53
CA GLU A 41 2.16 5.19 15.06
C GLU A 41 2.69 4.16 14.04
N ALA A 42 1.83 3.63 13.18
CA ALA A 42 2.17 2.64 12.16
C ALA A 42 1.20 2.72 10.97
N VAL A 43 1.63 2.24 9.80
CA VAL A 43 0.84 2.27 8.57
C VAL A 43 0.57 0.86 8.06
N VAL A 44 -0.68 0.61 7.63
CA VAL A 44 -1.05 -0.57 6.85
C VAL A 44 -1.35 -0.12 5.42
N LEU A 45 -0.51 -0.52 4.47
CA LEU A 45 -0.67 -0.20 3.05
C LEU A 45 -1.24 -1.41 2.30
N ILE A 46 -2.43 -1.24 1.71
CA ILE A 46 -3.06 -2.29 0.88
C ILE A 46 -3.03 -1.82 -0.56
N GLY A 47 -2.20 -2.48 -1.38
CA GLY A 47 -2.07 -2.25 -2.81
C GLY A 47 -2.74 -3.34 -3.65
N GLU A 48 -2.76 -3.14 -4.96
CA GLU A 48 -3.36 -4.06 -5.94
C GLU A 48 -2.38 -4.33 -7.10
N ILE A 49 -2.58 -5.42 -7.82
CA ILE A 49 -1.90 -5.64 -9.11
C ILE A 49 -2.18 -4.53 -10.14
N GLY A 50 -1.27 -4.35 -11.09
CA GLY A 50 -1.38 -3.35 -12.17
C GLY A 50 -0.78 -1.98 -11.83
N GLY A 51 -0.17 -1.31 -12.81
CA GLY A 51 0.62 -0.10 -12.58
C GLY A 51 1.86 -0.32 -11.69
N ASN A 52 2.50 0.77 -11.28
CA ASN A 52 3.79 0.81 -10.56
C ASN A 52 3.73 1.58 -9.22
N ARG A 53 2.53 1.92 -8.75
CA ARG A 53 2.31 2.85 -7.62
C ARG A 53 2.87 2.30 -6.30
N GLU A 54 2.82 0.98 -6.12
CA GLU A 54 3.35 0.33 -4.93
C GLU A 54 4.88 0.30 -4.92
N GLN A 55 5.52 0.19 -6.10
CA GLN A 55 6.98 0.35 -6.23
C GLN A 55 7.44 1.77 -5.89
N GLU A 56 6.72 2.79 -6.36
CA GLU A 56 6.98 4.18 -5.99
C GLU A 56 6.84 4.40 -4.48
N ALA A 57 5.77 3.85 -3.88
CA ALA A 57 5.56 3.91 -2.44
C ALA A 57 6.70 3.24 -1.67
N ALA A 58 7.18 2.08 -2.13
CA ALA A 58 8.24 1.37 -1.45
C ALA A 58 9.61 2.05 -1.56
N GLU A 59 9.93 2.64 -2.71
CA GLU A 59 11.15 3.42 -2.82
C GLU A 59 11.12 4.65 -1.92
N TYR A 60 9.96 5.28 -1.79
CA TYR A 60 9.76 6.34 -0.80
C TYR A 60 9.91 5.81 0.63
N ILE A 61 9.31 4.67 0.97
CA ILE A 61 9.40 4.07 2.31
C ILE A 61 10.85 3.78 2.68
N LYS A 62 11.60 3.16 1.78
CA LYS A 62 13.00 2.77 1.99
C LYS A 62 13.92 3.96 2.28
N HIS A 63 13.66 5.11 1.66
CA HIS A 63 14.58 6.25 1.72
C HIS A 63 14.11 7.38 2.64
N ASN A 64 12.80 7.56 2.83
CA ASN A 64 12.24 8.79 3.41
C ASN A 64 11.23 8.55 4.54
N PHE A 65 10.66 7.35 4.68
CA PHE A 65 9.61 7.08 5.67
C PHE A 65 10.17 6.36 6.90
N LYS A 66 9.79 6.81 8.10
CA LYS A 66 10.39 6.30 9.36
C LYS A 66 9.46 5.44 10.21
N LYS A 67 8.15 5.49 9.98
CA LYS A 67 7.18 4.76 10.80
C LYS A 67 7.04 3.32 10.29
N PRO A 68 6.75 2.33 11.15
CA PRO A 68 6.55 0.95 10.73
C PRO A 68 5.46 0.82 9.65
N VAL A 69 5.72 0.01 8.63
CA VAL A 69 4.77 -0.25 7.55
C VAL A 69 4.55 -1.75 7.38
N ALA A 70 3.29 -2.17 7.46
CA ALA A 70 2.85 -3.48 6.98
C ALA A 70 2.18 -3.31 5.61
N SER A 71 2.50 -4.16 4.64
CA SER A 71 1.91 -4.08 3.30
C SER A 71 1.30 -5.39 2.81
N LEU A 72 0.27 -5.29 1.97
CA LEU A 72 -0.37 -6.41 1.30
C LEU A 72 -0.71 -6.03 -0.14
N ILE A 73 -0.30 -6.85 -1.10
CA ILE A 73 -0.71 -6.73 -2.51
C ILE A 73 -1.80 -7.75 -2.82
N VAL A 74 -3.00 -7.26 -3.13
CA VAL A 74 -4.15 -8.10 -3.49
C VAL A 74 -4.21 -8.38 -4.99
N GLY A 75 -4.94 -9.43 -5.38
CA GLY A 75 -5.12 -9.81 -6.79
C GLY A 75 -4.06 -10.74 -7.36
N GLN A 76 -3.25 -11.40 -6.52
CA GLN A 76 -2.19 -12.31 -6.95
C GLN A 76 -2.68 -13.49 -7.81
N THR A 77 -3.95 -13.88 -7.66
CA THR A 77 -4.59 -14.97 -8.41
C THR A 77 -5.33 -14.49 -9.66
N ALA A 78 -5.17 -13.21 -10.04
CA ALA A 78 -5.85 -12.67 -11.20
C ALA A 78 -5.37 -13.33 -12.50
N PRO A 79 -6.29 -13.75 -13.39
CA PRO A 79 -5.91 -14.32 -14.67
C PRO A 79 -5.26 -13.26 -15.58
N LYS A 80 -4.20 -13.67 -16.28
CA LYS A 80 -3.47 -12.80 -17.23
C LYS A 80 -4.42 -12.18 -18.26
N GLY A 81 -4.23 -10.90 -18.55
CA GLY A 81 -4.99 -10.18 -19.57
C GLY A 81 -6.45 -9.89 -19.21
N LYS A 82 -6.90 -10.19 -17.99
CA LYS A 82 -8.20 -9.72 -17.49
C LYS A 82 -8.04 -8.48 -16.63
N ARG A 83 -8.94 -7.53 -16.86
CA ARG A 83 -9.20 -6.40 -15.98
C ARG A 83 -10.03 -6.89 -14.80
N MET A 84 -9.57 -6.63 -13.57
CA MET A 84 -10.36 -6.89 -12.37
C MET A 84 -11.34 -5.73 -12.11
N GLY A 85 -12.09 -5.78 -11.01
CA GLY A 85 -13.20 -4.84 -10.76
C GLY A 85 -12.82 -3.35 -10.76
N HIS A 86 -11.58 -3.02 -10.39
CA HIS A 86 -11.07 -1.65 -10.46
C HIS A 86 -10.51 -1.31 -11.85
N ALA A 87 -10.74 -0.08 -12.30
CA ALA A 87 -10.44 0.35 -13.64
C ALA A 87 -8.94 0.26 -14.02
N GLY A 88 -8.03 0.37 -13.05
CA GLY A 88 -6.56 0.33 -13.21
C GLY A 88 -5.92 -1.05 -13.00
N ALA A 89 -6.68 -2.07 -12.60
CA ALA A 89 -6.16 -3.41 -12.31
C ALA A 89 -5.94 -4.22 -13.61
N ILE A 90 -5.02 -3.76 -14.44
CA ILE A 90 -4.55 -4.43 -15.66
C ILE A 90 -3.06 -4.70 -15.49
N ILE A 91 -2.67 -5.97 -15.59
CA ILE A 91 -1.26 -6.36 -15.58
C ILE A 91 -0.67 -6.04 -16.96
N THR A 92 0.03 -4.91 -17.06
CA THR A 92 0.82 -4.54 -18.24
C THR A 92 2.30 -4.68 -17.90
N GLY A 93 3.03 -5.53 -18.64
CA GLY A 93 4.45 -5.78 -18.37
C GLY A 93 4.70 -6.60 -17.10
N LYS A 94 5.97 -6.69 -16.68
CA LYS A 94 6.38 -7.44 -15.48
C LYS A 94 6.04 -6.70 -14.18
N ASP A 95 6.13 -5.37 -14.20
CA ASP A 95 5.97 -4.50 -13.01
C ASP A 95 4.56 -4.54 -12.40
N GLY A 96 3.55 -4.97 -13.17
CA GLY A 96 2.19 -5.14 -12.68
C GLY A 96 1.94 -6.44 -11.88
N LEU A 97 2.90 -7.36 -11.84
CA LEU A 97 2.77 -8.66 -11.15
C LEU A 97 2.93 -8.48 -9.64
N ALA A 98 2.14 -9.22 -8.87
CA ALA A 98 2.23 -9.17 -7.41
C ALA A 98 3.61 -9.56 -6.86
N GLU A 99 4.31 -10.49 -7.53
CA GLU A 99 5.65 -10.93 -7.15
C GLU A 99 6.69 -9.80 -7.23
N GLU A 100 6.54 -8.89 -8.19
CA GLU A 100 7.40 -7.71 -8.37
C GLU A 100 6.98 -6.53 -7.47
N LYS A 101 5.87 -6.67 -6.73
CA LYS A 101 5.31 -5.68 -5.80
C LYS A 101 5.41 -6.11 -4.35
N LYS A 102 5.95 -7.29 -4.05
CA LYS A 102 6.11 -7.75 -2.67
C LYS A 102 7.21 -6.92 -2.00
N PHE A 103 6.82 -6.13 -1.02
CA PHE A 103 7.76 -5.48 -0.12
C PHE A 103 7.94 -6.36 1.12
N GLU A 104 9.20 -6.52 1.52
CA GLU A 104 9.51 -7.07 2.83
C GLU A 104 8.93 -6.17 3.91
N LEU A 105 8.35 -6.81 4.92
CA LEU A 105 7.86 -6.18 6.13
C LEU A 105 9.06 -5.53 6.85
N PHE A 106 9.17 -4.19 6.80
CA PHE A 106 10.10 -3.45 7.65
C PHE A 106 9.48 -3.33 9.04
N LEU A 107 9.67 -4.36 9.86
CA LEU A 107 9.52 -4.23 11.30
C LEU A 107 10.67 -3.38 11.80
N ALA A 108 10.37 -2.21 12.38
CA ALA A 108 11.34 -1.54 13.23
C ALA A 108 11.73 -2.54 14.34
N PRO A 109 13.04 -2.80 14.55
CA PRO A 109 13.50 -3.85 15.47
C PRO A 109 13.03 -3.72 16.92
N GLU A 110 12.45 -2.58 17.31
CA GLU A 110 12.03 -2.27 18.67
C GLU A 110 10.60 -2.75 19.02
N LEU A 111 9.90 -3.41 18.08
CA LEU A 111 8.54 -3.92 18.26
C LEU A 111 8.43 -5.46 18.40
N LEU A 112 9.55 -6.14 18.72
CA LEU A 112 9.61 -7.55 19.14
C LEU A 112 10.46 -7.67 20.42
#